data_AF-A0A8J8AX28-F1
#
_entry.id   AF-A0A8J8AX28-F1
#
_cell.length_a   1.000
_cell.length_b   1.000
_cell.length_c   1.000
_cell.angle_alpha   90.00
_cell.angle_beta   90.00
_cell.angle_gamma   90.00
#
_symmetry.space_group_name_H-M   'P 1'
#
loop_
_entity.id
_entity.type
_entity.pdbx_description
1 polymer ?
#
loop_
_entity_poly.entity_id
_entity_poly.type
_entity_poly.pdbx_seq_one_letter_code
_entity_poly.pdbx_strand_id
1 'polypeptide(L)'
;MLDRLLDYAPLISAGMTGVTALIWIVYLNVFLSSYRRQHRPSILITSGAGKGMNAHCFVTNLGLEPVYLIDIILDLTRRDGATVRAVIPERNEHLRDDDHVDLEDARSATNVGPLGSGEEKDIGRFRALIERACAEDPGISPDMPLRCLEITVVTVTASRAELYGASRRYIVEDGDDGRLRLRPTTIKARQLHSALARRRLARELERELGADPEEGGDPTRDRRAAAPP
;
A
#
# COMPACT_ATOMS: atom_id res chain seq x y z
N MET A 1 18.03 -25.15 66.00
CA MET A 1 17.76 -23.86 65.32
C MET A 1 18.02 -23.95 63.81
N LEU A 2 19.09 -24.63 63.38
CA LEU A 2 19.36 -24.96 61.97
C LEU A 2 18.32 -25.91 61.31
N ASP A 3 17.80 -26.91 62.01
CA ASP A 3 16.80 -27.84 61.45
C ASP A 3 15.51 -27.14 60.99
N ARG A 4 15.02 -26.16 61.76
CA ARG A 4 13.81 -25.41 61.35
C ARG A 4 14.02 -24.55 60.11
N LEU A 5 15.25 -24.16 59.79
CA LEU A 5 15.58 -23.42 58.56
C LEU A 5 15.63 -24.36 57.34
N LEU A 6 16.04 -25.61 57.53
CA LEU A 6 16.12 -26.61 56.48
C LEU A 6 14.73 -27.11 56.03
N ASP A 7 13.76 -27.19 56.95
CA ASP A 7 12.38 -27.59 56.61
C ASP A 7 11.64 -26.58 55.71
N TYR A 8 11.96 -25.28 55.81
CA TYR A 8 11.36 -24.25 54.95
C TYR A 8 12.18 -23.93 53.71
N ALA A 9 13.43 -24.41 53.61
CA ALA A 9 14.29 -24.15 52.45
C ALA A 9 13.68 -24.61 51.11
N PRO A 10 13.00 -25.76 51.00
CA PRO A 10 12.31 -26.16 49.76
C PRO A 10 11.16 -25.21 49.38
N LEU A 11 10.41 -24.72 50.37
CA LEU A 11 9.31 -23.78 50.17
C LEU A 11 9.83 -22.40 49.70
N ILE A 12 10.92 -21.92 50.31
CA ILE A 12 11.57 -20.67 49.91
C ILE A 12 12.15 -20.81 48.50
N SER A 13 12.79 -21.93 48.18
CA SER A 13 13.31 -22.20 46.83
C SER A 13 12.19 -22.28 45.80
N ALA A 14 11.08 -22.95 46.12
CA ALA A 14 9.92 -23.02 45.23
C ALA A 14 9.30 -21.63 45.00
N GLY A 15 9.21 -20.81 46.06
CA GLY A 15 8.77 -19.42 45.98
C GLY A 15 9.68 -18.57 45.10
N MET A 16 11.01 -18.66 45.29
CA MET A 16 12.02 -17.98 44.47
C MET A 16 11.92 -18.37 42.99
N THR A 17 11.74 -19.66 42.68
CA THR A 17 11.52 -20.13 41.31
C THR A 17 10.21 -19.58 40.74
N GLY A 18 9.14 -19.54 41.54
CA GLY A 18 7.86 -18.96 41.13
C GLY A 18 7.95 -17.46 40.82
N VAL A 19 8.64 -16.69 41.67
CA VAL A 19 8.90 -15.25 41.45
C VAL A 19 9.76 -15.06 40.20
N THR A 20 10.79 -15.87 40.02
CA THR A 20 11.65 -15.81 38.82
C THR A 20 10.84 -16.09 37.56
N ALA A 21 9.98 -17.13 37.59
CA ALA A 21 9.08 -17.44 36.48
C ALA A 21 8.09 -16.30 36.19
N LEU A 22 7.56 -15.64 37.23
CA LEU A 22 6.69 -14.48 37.08
C LEU A 22 7.40 -13.31 36.39
N ILE A 23 8.65 -13.02 36.78
CA ILE A 23 9.49 -12.00 36.14
C ILE A 23 9.68 -12.33 34.65
N TRP A 24 9.96 -13.59 34.32
CA TRP A 24 10.07 -14.03 32.93
C TRP A 24 8.76 -13.85 32.15
N ILE A 25 7.60 -14.14 32.75
CA ILE A 25 6.29 -13.92 32.11
C ILE A 25 6.06 -12.44 31.83
N VAL A 26 6.36 -11.57 32.79
CA VAL A 26 6.24 -10.11 32.61
C VAL A 26 7.18 -9.63 31.50
N TYR A 27 8.44 -10.06 31.54
CA TYR A 27 9.42 -9.72 30.53
C TYR A 27 8.98 -10.17 29.13
N LEU A 28 8.51 -11.41 29.00
CA LEU A 28 8.01 -11.96 27.74
C LEU A 28 6.81 -11.16 27.23
N ASN A 29 5.89 -10.76 28.11
CA ASN A 29 4.73 -9.96 27.74
C ASN A 29 5.14 -8.58 27.19
N VAL A 30 6.04 -7.89 27.89
CA VAL A 30 6.59 -6.60 27.45
C VAL A 30 7.33 -6.73 26.12
N PHE A 31 8.14 -7.77 25.97
CA PHE A 31 8.86 -8.07 24.74
C PHE A 31 7.91 -8.34 23.58
N LEU A 32 6.91 -9.22 23.76
CA LEU A 32 5.89 -9.53 22.75
C LEU A 32 5.08 -8.30 22.34
N SER A 33 4.70 -7.45 23.31
CA SER A 33 3.99 -6.20 23.05
C SER A 33 4.83 -5.23 22.21
N SER A 34 6.10 -5.07 22.58
CA SER A 34 7.04 -4.18 21.89
C SER A 34 7.34 -4.69 20.47
N TYR A 35 7.58 -5.99 20.33
CA TYR A 35 7.78 -6.66 19.04
C TYR A 35 6.55 -6.47 18.14
N ARG A 36 5.34 -6.80 18.62
CA ARG A 36 4.11 -6.63 17.85
C ARG A 36 3.82 -5.18 17.43
N ARG A 37 4.32 -4.19 18.17
CA ARG A 37 4.16 -2.76 17.85
C ARG A 37 5.18 -2.29 16.81
N GLN A 38 6.41 -2.79 16.85
CA GLN A 38 7.49 -2.42 15.94
C GLN A 38 7.31 -3.02 14.53
N HIS A 39 6.71 -4.20 14.42
CA HIS A 39 6.52 -4.92 13.15
C HIS A 39 5.27 -4.50 12.36
N ARG A 40 4.65 -3.35 12.66
CA ARG A 40 3.51 -2.85 11.86
C ARG A 40 4.02 -1.92 10.77
N PRO A 41 3.81 -2.22 9.47
CA PRO A 41 4.20 -1.30 8.40
C PRO A 41 3.44 0.01 8.58
N SER A 42 4.10 1.14 8.35
CA SER A 42 3.48 2.46 8.47
C SER A 42 3.78 3.24 7.21
N ILE A 43 2.79 3.36 6.33
CA ILE A 43 2.98 4.05 5.05
C ILE A 43 2.49 5.49 5.16
N LEU A 44 3.36 6.44 4.84
CA LEU A 44 3.01 7.84 4.77
C LEU A 44 2.74 8.21 3.31
N ILE A 45 1.61 8.84 3.05
CA ILE A 45 1.30 9.42 1.74
C ILE A 45 1.40 10.93 1.91
N THR A 46 2.28 11.60 1.17
CA THR A 46 2.41 13.07 1.19
C THR A 46 2.17 13.69 -0.18
N SER A 47 1.88 14.99 -0.19
CA SER A 47 1.72 15.77 -1.41
C SER A 47 2.74 16.91 -1.36
N GLY A 48 3.59 17.04 -2.37
CA GLY A 48 4.67 18.03 -2.41
C GLY A 48 5.05 18.43 -3.83
N ALA A 49 6.16 19.17 -3.98
CA ALA A 49 6.75 19.52 -5.27
C ALA A 49 5.78 20.11 -6.32
N GLY A 50 4.79 20.90 -5.88
CA GLY A 50 3.82 21.55 -6.76
C GLY A 50 2.66 22.18 -6.00
N LYS A 51 1.67 22.70 -6.72
CA LYS A 51 0.45 23.30 -6.14
C LYS A 51 -0.78 22.64 -6.75
N GLY A 52 -1.76 22.33 -5.90
CA GLY A 52 -3.04 21.77 -6.34
C GLY A 52 -2.87 20.49 -7.16
N MET A 53 -3.48 20.45 -8.34
CA MET A 53 -3.46 19.26 -9.21
C MET A 53 -2.08 18.92 -9.80
N ASN A 54 -1.14 19.87 -9.81
CA ASN A 54 0.23 19.66 -10.26
C ASN A 54 1.18 19.25 -9.13
N ALA A 55 0.68 19.07 -7.90
CA ALA A 55 1.47 18.51 -6.82
C ALA A 55 1.79 17.04 -7.10
N HIS A 56 3.00 16.63 -6.73
CA HIS A 56 3.44 15.24 -6.75
C HIS A 56 2.95 14.53 -5.50
N CYS A 57 2.56 13.27 -5.64
CA CYS A 57 2.16 12.40 -4.55
C CYS A 57 3.31 11.43 -4.22
N PHE A 58 3.81 11.51 -2.99
CA PHE A 58 4.89 10.68 -2.51
C PHE A 58 4.38 9.62 -1.54
N VAL A 59 4.98 8.43 -1.60
CA VAL A 59 4.74 7.34 -0.66
C VAL A 59 6.03 7.01 0.04
N THR A 60 6.02 7.14 1.35
CA THR A 60 7.16 6.85 2.21
C THR A 60 6.86 5.66 3.09
N ASN A 61 7.78 4.69 3.17
CA ASN A 61 7.69 3.64 4.17
C ASN A 61 8.31 4.12 5.48
N LEU A 62 7.50 4.36 6.51
CA LEU A 62 7.96 4.66 7.87
C LEU A 62 8.03 3.40 8.75
N GLY A 63 7.70 2.23 8.20
CA GLY A 63 7.85 0.95 8.88
C GLY A 63 9.30 0.47 8.87
N LEU A 64 9.65 -0.38 9.83
CA LEU A 64 11.00 -0.97 9.93
C LEU A 64 11.23 -2.11 8.93
N GLU A 65 10.16 -2.75 8.45
CA GLU A 65 10.24 -3.81 7.45
C GLU A 65 10.14 -3.25 6.03
N PRO A 66 10.91 -3.80 5.08
CA PRO A 66 10.73 -3.48 3.66
C PRO A 66 9.35 -3.98 3.20
N VAL A 67 8.69 -3.14 2.41
CA VAL A 67 7.41 -3.46 1.78
C VAL A 67 7.57 -3.41 0.27
N TYR A 68 6.69 -4.11 -0.44
CA TYR A 68 6.59 -4.03 -1.88
C TYR A 68 5.26 -3.38 -2.24
N LEU A 69 5.31 -2.22 -2.89
CA LEU A 69 4.15 -1.53 -3.43
C LEU A 69 3.65 -2.31 -4.63
N ILE A 70 2.45 -2.88 -4.52
CA ILE A 70 1.84 -3.71 -5.58
C ILE A 70 0.85 -2.94 -6.42
N ASP A 71 0.15 -1.96 -5.82
CA ASP A 71 -0.91 -1.26 -6.53
C ASP A 71 -1.33 0.04 -5.84
N ILE A 72 -2.00 0.92 -6.59
CA ILE A 72 -2.55 2.18 -6.14
C ILE A 72 -3.99 2.30 -6.65
N ILE A 73 -4.91 2.39 -5.71
CA ILE A 73 -6.34 2.55 -5.96
C ILE A 73 -6.70 4.04 -5.80
N LEU A 74 -7.38 4.60 -6.79
CA LEU A 74 -7.90 5.95 -6.80
C LEU A 74 -9.42 5.95 -6.64
N ASP A 75 -9.91 6.54 -5.57
CA ASP A 75 -11.33 6.77 -5.31
C ASP A 75 -11.67 8.24 -5.62
N LEU A 76 -12.38 8.48 -6.73
CA LEU A 76 -12.83 9.79 -7.19
C LEU A 76 -14.28 10.01 -6.81
N THR A 77 -14.55 10.98 -5.92
CA THR A 77 -15.91 11.36 -5.55
C THR A 77 -16.32 12.64 -6.29
N ARG A 78 -17.37 12.54 -7.09
CA ARG A 78 -17.98 13.67 -7.79
C ARG A 78 -18.82 14.53 -6.84
N ARG A 79 -19.10 15.77 -7.24
CA ARG A 79 -19.96 16.73 -6.51
C ARG A 79 -21.41 16.25 -6.31
N ASP A 80 -21.90 15.35 -7.17
CA ASP A 80 -23.22 14.69 -7.02
C ASP A 80 -23.23 13.55 -5.99
N GLY A 81 -22.06 13.18 -5.43
CA GLY A 81 -21.91 12.11 -4.45
C GLY A 81 -21.60 10.74 -5.04
N ALA A 82 -21.56 10.58 -6.37
CA ALA A 82 -21.10 9.35 -6.99
C ALA A 82 -19.59 9.16 -6.76
N THR A 83 -19.21 7.99 -6.26
CA THR A 83 -17.80 7.57 -6.14
C THR A 83 -17.47 6.62 -7.27
N VAL A 84 -16.51 7.00 -8.11
CA VAL A 84 -15.92 6.12 -9.12
C VAL A 84 -14.54 5.71 -8.64
N ARG A 85 -14.18 4.45 -8.87
CA ARG A 85 -12.94 3.87 -8.39
C ARG A 85 -12.18 3.36 -9.61
N ALA A 86 -10.94 3.79 -9.74
CA ALA A 86 -10.00 3.27 -10.72
C ALA A 86 -8.79 2.71 -10.00
N VAL A 87 -8.26 1.59 -10.46
CA VAL A 87 -6.99 1.04 -9.97
C VAL A 87 -5.95 1.33 -11.04
N ILE A 88 -4.79 1.81 -10.61
CA ILE A 88 -3.76 2.34 -11.50
C ILE A 88 -2.44 1.61 -11.21
N PRO A 89 -2.27 0.38 -11.73
CA PRO A 89 -1.04 -0.36 -11.54
C PRO A 89 0.14 0.27 -12.31
N GLU A 90 -0.10 0.88 -13.47
CA GLU A 90 0.96 1.31 -14.41
C GLU A 90 1.15 2.84 -14.52
N ARG A 91 2.39 3.27 -14.82
CA ARG A 91 2.78 4.68 -15.00
C ARG A 91 3.15 4.92 -16.46
N ASN A 92 2.13 4.97 -17.34
CA ASN A 92 2.31 5.16 -18.79
C ASN A 92 2.82 6.54 -19.25
N GLU A 93 3.29 7.41 -18.36
CA GLU A 93 3.87 8.71 -18.78
C GLU A 93 5.28 8.59 -19.41
N HIS A 94 6.00 7.48 -19.18
CA HIS A 94 7.37 7.29 -19.67
C HIS A 94 7.49 6.31 -20.85
N LEU A 95 6.39 5.68 -21.27
CA LEU A 95 6.37 4.89 -22.50
C LEU A 95 6.31 5.86 -23.68
N ARG A 96 7.47 6.38 -24.05
CA ARG A 96 7.68 6.92 -25.40
C ARG A 96 7.54 5.74 -26.36
N ASP A 97 6.88 6.02 -27.47
CA ASP A 97 6.49 5.15 -28.58
C ASP A 97 7.69 4.53 -29.35
N ASP A 98 8.79 4.21 -28.67
CA ASP A 98 10.06 3.78 -29.28
C ASP A 98 10.65 2.61 -28.48
N ASP A 99 10.84 1.47 -29.16
CA ASP A 99 11.00 0.08 -28.69
C ASP A 99 12.27 -0.24 -27.85
N HIS A 100 12.76 0.69 -27.03
CA HIS A 100 13.95 0.49 -26.19
C HIS A 100 13.74 1.04 -24.79
N VAL A 101 13.00 0.31 -23.95
CA VAL A 101 12.85 0.63 -22.53
C VAL A 101 14.02 0.00 -21.76
N ASP A 102 14.98 0.80 -21.30
CA ASP A 102 16.00 0.35 -20.36
C ASP A 102 15.34 -0.18 -19.07
N LEU A 103 15.93 -1.18 -18.39
CA LEU A 103 15.34 -1.77 -17.18
C LEU A 103 15.10 -0.75 -16.04
N GLU A 104 15.88 0.33 -16.00
CA GLU A 104 15.65 1.46 -15.08
C GLU A 104 14.45 2.33 -15.52
N ASP A 105 14.24 2.50 -16.82
CA ASP A 105 13.07 3.18 -17.38
C ASP A 105 11.79 2.33 -17.28
N ALA A 106 11.90 1.00 -17.35
CA ALA A 106 10.77 0.09 -17.12
C ALA A 106 10.30 0.15 -15.65
N ARG A 107 11.24 0.23 -14.69
CA ARG A 107 10.91 0.42 -13.27
C ARG A 107 10.38 1.83 -12.97
N SER A 108 10.81 2.84 -13.71
CA SER A 108 10.29 4.20 -13.62
C SER A 108 8.92 4.35 -14.30
N ALA A 109 8.57 3.44 -15.21
CA ALA A 109 7.27 3.31 -15.88
C ALA A 109 6.22 2.51 -15.09
N THR A 110 6.55 1.96 -13.92
CA THR A 110 5.57 1.33 -13.03
C THR A 110 5.52 2.00 -11.66
N ASN A 111 4.32 2.24 -11.13
CA ASN A 111 4.16 2.71 -9.76
C ASN A 111 4.52 1.62 -8.73
N VAL A 112 4.67 0.37 -9.17
CA VAL A 112 5.01 -0.82 -8.40
C VAL A 112 6.51 -0.88 -8.05
N GLY A 113 6.87 -1.37 -6.88
CA GLY A 113 8.28 -1.58 -6.52
C GLY A 113 8.57 -1.75 -5.04
N PRO A 114 9.80 -2.16 -4.68
CA PRO A 114 10.23 -2.29 -3.29
C PRO A 114 10.41 -0.90 -2.66
N LEU A 115 9.97 -0.75 -1.41
CA LEU A 115 10.27 0.39 -0.54
C LEU A 115 10.90 -0.13 0.76
N GLY A 116 12.18 0.15 0.93
CA GLY A 116 12.91 -0.04 2.18
C GLY A 116 12.40 0.86 3.30
N SER A 117 12.88 0.64 4.52
CA SER A 117 12.56 1.49 5.67
C SER A 117 13.12 2.90 5.45
N GLY A 118 12.25 3.91 5.53
CA GLY A 118 12.59 5.32 5.29
C GLY A 118 12.65 5.72 3.81
N GLU A 119 12.50 4.78 2.87
CA GLU A 119 12.50 5.10 1.44
C GLU A 119 11.18 5.75 1.00
N GLU A 120 11.29 6.61 0.00
CA GLU A 120 10.18 7.33 -0.61
C GLU A 120 10.11 7.03 -2.11
N LYS A 121 8.89 6.82 -2.61
CA LYS A 121 8.59 6.67 -4.03
C LYS A 121 7.62 7.76 -4.50
N ASP A 122 7.96 8.43 -5.59
CA ASP A 122 7.06 9.36 -6.29
C ASP A 122 6.10 8.58 -7.19
N ILE A 123 4.80 8.73 -6.93
CA ILE A 123 3.72 8.15 -7.75
C ILE A 123 3.42 9.04 -8.97
N GLY A 124 3.86 10.31 -8.93
CA GLY A 124 3.60 11.31 -9.95
C GLY A 124 2.54 12.32 -9.54
N ARG A 125 2.09 13.11 -10.51
CA ARG A 125 1.19 14.24 -10.29
C ARG A 125 -0.25 13.77 -10.13
N PHE A 126 -1.01 14.45 -9.27
CA PHE A 126 -2.45 14.16 -9.12
C PHE A 126 -3.21 14.26 -10.43
N ARG A 127 -2.88 15.24 -11.28
CA ARG A 127 -3.47 15.38 -12.62
C ARG A 127 -3.27 14.11 -13.46
N ALA A 128 -2.04 13.60 -13.50
CA ALA A 128 -1.69 12.40 -14.26
C ALA A 128 -2.42 11.16 -13.75
N LEU A 129 -2.58 11.04 -12.42
CA LEU A 129 -3.33 9.95 -11.81
C LEU A 129 -4.82 10.00 -12.19
N ILE A 130 -5.42 11.19 -12.22
CA ILE A 130 -6.81 11.36 -12.65
C ILE A 130 -6.95 11.07 -14.14
N GLU A 131 -6.04 11.57 -14.98
CA GLU A 131 -6.03 11.31 -16.43
C GLU A 131 -5.95 9.80 -16.74
N ARG A 132 -5.14 9.05 -15.97
CA ARG A 132 -5.07 7.57 -16.08
C ARG A 132 -6.37 6.92 -15.66
N ALA A 133 -6.96 7.34 -14.53
CA ALA A 133 -8.25 6.83 -14.10
C ALA A 133 -9.33 7.03 -15.19
N CYS A 134 -9.32 8.17 -15.89
CA CYS A 134 -10.21 8.42 -17.04
C CYS A 134 -9.96 7.51 -18.24
N ALA A 135 -8.71 7.09 -18.47
CA ALA A 135 -8.37 6.21 -19.58
C ALA A 135 -8.85 4.76 -19.32
N GLU A 136 -8.82 4.34 -18.06
CA GLU A 136 -9.12 2.97 -17.64
C GLU A 136 -10.63 2.74 -17.44
N ASP A 137 -11.35 3.76 -16.96
CA ASP A 137 -12.81 3.72 -16.81
C ASP A 137 -13.48 4.83 -17.65
N PRO A 138 -14.19 4.48 -18.76
CA PRO A 138 -14.92 5.43 -19.60
C PRO A 138 -16.02 6.21 -18.86
N GLY A 139 -16.41 5.78 -17.65
CA GLY A 139 -17.33 6.51 -16.77
C GLY A 139 -16.72 7.75 -16.12
N ILE A 140 -15.40 7.94 -16.21
CA ILE A 140 -14.66 9.05 -15.60
C ILE A 140 -14.26 10.04 -16.70
N SER A 141 -14.82 11.25 -16.64
CA SER A 141 -14.46 12.33 -17.55
C SER A 141 -13.42 13.25 -16.90
N PRO A 142 -12.38 13.70 -17.63
CA PRO A 142 -11.35 14.59 -17.09
C PRO A 142 -11.90 15.95 -16.63
N ASP A 143 -13.05 16.37 -17.15
CA ASP A 143 -13.74 17.63 -16.80
C ASP A 143 -14.85 17.45 -15.75
N MET A 144 -14.90 16.27 -15.12
CA MET A 144 -15.90 15.97 -14.10
C MET A 144 -15.71 16.88 -12.87
N PRO A 145 -16.79 17.44 -12.28
CA PRO A 145 -16.70 18.22 -11.04
C PRO A 145 -16.35 17.30 -9.86
N LEU A 146 -15.06 17.17 -9.58
CA LEU A 146 -14.54 16.39 -8.46
C LEU A 146 -14.70 17.15 -7.15
N ARG A 147 -15.23 16.47 -6.14
CA ARG A 147 -15.33 16.99 -4.77
C ARG A 147 -14.20 16.47 -3.89
N CYS A 148 -13.84 15.20 -4.07
CA CYS A 148 -12.92 14.51 -3.21
C CYS A 148 -12.13 13.45 -3.97
N LEU A 149 -10.88 13.26 -3.58
CA LEU A 149 -9.95 12.29 -4.11
C LEU A 149 -9.39 11.48 -2.95
N GLU A 150 -9.47 10.16 -2.99
CA GLU A 150 -8.81 9.30 -2.01
C GLU A 150 -7.83 8.37 -2.71
N ILE A 151 -6.56 8.44 -2.30
CA ILE A 151 -5.50 7.57 -2.80
C ILE A 151 -5.30 6.46 -1.78
N THR A 152 -5.43 5.22 -2.21
CA THR A 152 -5.15 4.04 -1.41
C THR A 152 -3.98 3.28 -2.00
N VAL A 153 -2.88 3.24 -1.26
CA VAL A 153 -1.67 2.51 -1.61
C VAL A 153 -1.79 1.10 -1.05
N VAL A 154 -1.51 0.07 -1.86
CA VAL A 154 -1.52 -1.33 -1.46
C VAL A 154 -0.10 -1.89 -1.50
N THR A 155 0.30 -2.53 -0.42
CA THR A 155 1.64 -3.05 -0.20
C THR A 155 1.60 -4.48 0.33
N VAL A 156 2.64 -5.25 0.06
CA VAL A 156 2.85 -6.58 0.62
C VAL A 156 4.20 -6.65 1.34
N THR A 157 4.25 -7.35 2.46
CA THR A 157 5.50 -7.62 3.20
C THR A 157 6.02 -9.01 2.83
N ALA A 158 7.33 -9.15 2.59
CA ALA A 158 7.95 -10.46 2.31
C ALA A 158 7.83 -11.44 3.50
N SER A 159 7.83 -10.92 4.73
CA SER A 159 7.82 -11.70 5.97
C SER A 159 6.50 -12.45 6.23
N ARG A 160 5.37 -11.91 5.77
CA ARG A 160 4.02 -12.45 6.09
C ARG A 160 3.13 -12.71 4.89
N ALA A 161 3.53 -12.29 3.68
CA ALA A 161 2.68 -12.30 2.48
C ALA A 161 1.28 -11.69 2.73
N GLU A 162 1.16 -10.80 3.71
CA GLU A 162 -0.10 -10.13 4.05
C GLU A 162 -0.19 -8.82 3.28
N LEU A 163 -1.38 -8.54 2.74
CA LEU A 163 -1.71 -7.25 2.15
C LEU A 163 -1.88 -6.19 3.26
N TYR A 164 -1.27 -5.04 3.04
CA TYR A 164 -1.39 -3.85 3.86
C TYR A 164 -1.74 -2.68 2.97
N GLY A 165 -2.64 -1.81 3.42
CA GLY A 165 -2.95 -0.60 2.69
C GLY A 165 -2.75 0.65 3.54
N ALA A 166 -2.60 1.79 2.89
CA ALA A 166 -2.77 3.09 3.52
C ALA A 166 -3.57 4.00 2.59
N SER A 167 -4.58 4.69 3.13
CA SER A 167 -5.38 5.63 2.36
C SER A 167 -5.22 7.07 2.84
N ARG A 168 -5.19 8.01 1.91
CA ARG A 168 -5.20 9.44 2.21
C ARG A 168 -6.19 10.16 1.32
N ARG A 169 -7.03 10.97 1.95
CA ARG A 169 -8.12 11.68 1.31
C ARG A 169 -7.81 13.17 1.18
N TYR A 170 -8.08 13.72 0.01
CA TYR A 170 -7.91 15.11 -0.39
C TYR A 170 -9.26 15.68 -0.85
N ILE A 171 -9.61 16.87 -0.37
CA ILE A 171 -10.76 17.64 -0.88
C ILE A 171 -10.25 18.51 -2.02
N VAL A 172 -11.02 18.57 -3.11
CA VAL A 172 -10.77 19.48 -4.22
C VAL A 172 -11.55 20.76 -3.96
N GLU A 173 -10.84 21.88 -3.84
CA GLU A 173 -11.42 23.21 -3.61
C GLU A 173 -11.01 24.13 -4.76
N ASP A 174 -11.92 25.01 -5.18
CA ASP A 174 -11.60 26.09 -6.09
C ASP A 174 -10.70 27.09 -5.35
N GLY A 175 -9.45 27.25 -5.81
CA GLY A 175 -8.55 28.25 -5.24
C GLY A 175 -8.90 29.65 -5.72
N ASP A 176 -8.59 30.66 -4.90
CA ASP A 176 -8.82 32.09 -5.22
C ASP A 176 -8.21 32.54 -6.57
N ASP A 177 -7.18 31.83 -7.05
CA ASP A 177 -6.51 32.09 -8.33
C ASP A 177 -7.21 31.43 -9.55
N GLY A 178 -8.41 30.86 -9.37
CA GLY A 178 -9.13 30.08 -10.39
C GLY A 178 -8.51 28.70 -10.67
N ARG A 179 -7.57 28.25 -9.83
CA ARG A 179 -6.90 26.94 -9.95
C ARG A 179 -7.42 25.96 -8.90
N LEU A 180 -7.68 24.72 -9.29
CA LEU A 180 -8.06 23.65 -8.36
C LEU A 180 -6.94 23.40 -7.33
N ARG A 181 -7.28 23.52 -6.05
CA ARG A 181 -6.41 23.23 -4.91
C ARG A 181 -6.81 21.90 -4.29
N LEU A 182 -5.81 21.12 -3.88
CA LEU A 182 -5.99 19.87 -3.16
C LEU A 182 -5.67 20.11 -1.69
N ARG A 183 -6.66 19.91 -0.83
CA ARG A 183 -6.50 20.05 0.61
C ARG A 183 -6.55 18.67 1.27
N PRO A 184 -5.48 18.21 1.92
CA PRO A 184 -5.53 16.96 2.66
C PRO A 184 -6.53 17.08 3.82
N THR A 185 -7.42 16.08 3.95
CA THR A 185 -8.39 16.01 5.06
C THR A 185 -7.74 15.58 6.36
N THR A 186 -6.66 14.80 6.27
CA THR A 186 -5.95 14.25 7.42
C THR A 186 -4.45 14.52 7.31
N ILE A 187 -3.83 14.72 8.48
CA ILE A 187 -2.37 14.86 8.60
C ILE A 187 -1.69 13.52 8.32
N LYS A 188 -2.25 12.41 8.84
CA LYS A 188 -1.73 11.05 8.66
C LYS A 188 -2.55 10.28 7.64
N ALA A 189 -1.91 9.42 6.88
CA ALA A 189 -2.59 8.41 6.07
C ALA A 189 -3.26 7.37 7.00
N ARG A 190 -4.49 7.00 6.69
CA ARG A 190 -5.25 5.98 7.40
C ARG A 190 -4.69 4.62 7.03
N GLN A 191 -4.09 3.94 8.00
CA GLN A 191 -3.55 2.60 7.77
C GLN A 191 -4.67 1.55 7.77
N LEU A 192 -4.67 0.70 6.75
CA LEU A 192 -5.61 -0.39 6.52
C LEU A 192 -5.00 -1.71 7.00
N HIS A 193 -4.97 -1.90 8.33
CA HIS A 193 -4.42 -3.12 8.96
C HIS A 193 -5.47 -4.16 9.36
N SER A 194 -6.75 -3.79 9.37
CA SER A 194 -7.80 -4.71 9.83
C SER A 194 -8.01 -5.87 8.85
N ALA A 195 -8.28 -7.07 9.35
CA ALA A 195 -8.55 -8.24 8.52
C ALA A 195 -9.70 -8.00 7.51
N LEU A 196 -10.70 -7.20 7.89
CA LEU A 196 -11.79 -6.77 6.99
C LEU A 196 -11.27 -5.89 5.84
N ALA A 197 -10.41 -4.91 6.15
CA ALA A 197 -9.79 -4.08 5.12
C ALA A 197 -8.90 -4.91 4.18
N ARG A 198 -8.12 -5.86 4.73
CA ARG A 198 -7.32 -6.80 3.93
C ARG A 198 -8.18 -7.63 2.98
N ARG A 199 -9.28 -8.21 3.48
CA ARG A 199 -10.22 -8.97 2.66
C ARG A 199 -10.93 -8.11 1.60
N ARG A 200 -11.09 -6.81 1.85
CA ARG A 200 -11.65 -5.88 0.87
C ARG A 200 -10.63 -5.56 -0.23
N LEU A 201 -9.37 -5.32 0.15
CA LEU A 201 -8.27 -5.09 -0.81
C LEU A 201 -8.03 -6.33 -1.67
N ALA A 202 -7.96 -7.53 -1.06
CA ALA A 202 -7.80 -8.80 -1.77
C ALA A 202 -8.93 -9.03 -2.79
N ARG A 203 -10.19 -8.84 -2.37
CA ARG A 203 -11.35 -8.97 -3.28
C ARG A 203 -11.34 -7.97 -4.43
N GLU A 204 -10.75 -6.80 -4.23
CA GLU A 204 -10.67 -5.81 -5.29
C GLU A 204 -9.62 -6.21 -6.32
N LEU A 205 -8.41 -6.55 -5.85
CA LEU A 205 -7.33 -7.06 -6.69
C LEU A 205 -7.76 -8.32 -7.45
N GLU A 206 -8.50 -9.23 -6.81
CA GLU A 206 -9.02 -10.46 -7.44
C GLU A 206 -10.06 -10.18 -8.53
N ARG A 207 -10.84 -9.10 -8.43
CA ARG A 207 -11.83 -8.73 -9.47
C ARG A 207 -11.16 -8.25 -10.73
N GLU A 208 -10.07 -7.52 -10.59
CA GLU A 208 -9.28 -7.05 -11.73
C GLU A 208 -8.50 -8.19 -12.36
N LEU A 209 -7.86 -9.04 -11.55
CA LEU A 209 -7.19 -10.25 -12.05
C LEU A 209 -8.17 -11.21 -12.75
N GLY A 210 -9.43 -11.25 -12.31
CA GLY A 210 -10.49 -12.06 -12.92
C GLY A 210 -11.21 -11.40 -14.10
N ALA A 211 -10.97 -10.11 -14.36
CA ALA A 211 -11.50 -9.38 -15.50
C ALA A 211 -10.62 -9.52 -16.77
N ASP A 212 -9.44 -10.13 -16.63
CA ASP A 212 -8.56 -10.55 -17.73
C ASP A 212 -8.65 -12.08 -17.98
N PRO A 213 -9.74 -12.61 -18.57
CA PRO A 213 -9.67 -13.89 -19.25
C PRO A 213 -9.29 -13.61 -20.72
N GLU A 214 -8.17 -14.19 -21.17
CA GLU A 214 -7.73 -14.33 -22.59
C GLU A 214 -6.48 -13.53 -23.02
N GLU A 215 -5.37 -13.58 -22.27
CA GLU A 215 -4.02 -13.54 -22.90
C GLU A 215 -3.10 -14.63 -22.33
N GLY A 216 -3.63 -15.86 -22.29
CA GLY A 216 -2.86 -17.07 -22.07
C GLY A 216 -2.76 -17.88 -23.36
N GLY A 217 -2.10 -17.32 -24.38
CA GLY A 217 -1.82 -18.03 -25.63
C GLY A 217 -1.03 -19.30 -25.35
N ASP A 218 -1.68 -20.45 -25.52
CA ASP A 218 -1.07 -21.79 -25.51
C ASP A 218 0.06 -21.87 -26.55
N PRO A 219 1.34 -22.03 -26.15
CA PRO A 219 2.46 -22.09 -27.10
C PRO A 219 2.57 -23.44 -27.82
N THR A 220 1.55 -24.32 -27.75
CA THR A 220 1.68 -25.71 -28.23
C THR A 220 0.97 -25.99 -29.57
N ARG A 221 0.43 -24.98 -30.27
CA ARG A 221 -0.33 -25.20 -31.52
C ARG A 221 0.36 -24.80 -32.83
N ASP A 222 1.68 -24.56 -32.86
CA ASP A 222 2.38 -24.17 -34.10
C ASP A 222 3.45 -25.16 -34.61
N ARG A 223 3.25 -26.46 -34.33
CA ARG A 223 4.12 -27.53 -34.85
C ARG A 223 3.50 -28.44 -35.91
N ARG A 224 2.38 -28.05 -36.54
CA ARG A 224 1.71 -28.88 -37.56
C ARG A 224 1.56 -28.28 -38.96
N ALA A 225 2.21 -27.16 -39.27
CA ALA A 225 2.20 -26.60 -40.62
C ALA A 225 3.60 -26.32 -41.16
N ALA A 226 4.44 -27.36 -41.23
CA ALA A 226 5.68 -27.31 -42.02
C ALA A 226 5.99 -28.71 -42.57
N ALA A 227 5.30 -29.09 -43.64
CA ALA A 227 5.74 -30.14 -44.56
C ALA A 227 5.70 -29.53 -45.98
N PRO A 228 6.86 -29.36 -46.65
CA PRO A 228 6.94 -28.83 -48.01
C PRO A 228 6.57 -29.90 -49.07
N PRO A 229 6.30 -29.49 -50.32
CA PRO A 229 5.55 -30.26 -51.32
C PRO A 229 6.26 -31.49 -51.90
#